data_AF-A0A174FR87-F1
#
_entry.id   AF-A0A174FR87-F1
#
_cell.length_a   1.000
_cell.length_b   1.000
_cell.length_c   1.000
_cell.angle_alpha   90.00
_cell.angle_beta   90.00
_cell.angle_gamma   90.00
#
_symmetry.space_group_name_H-M   'P 1'
#
loop_
_entity.id
_entity.type
_entity.pdbx_description
1 polymer ?
#
loop_
_entity_poly.entity_id
_entity_poly.type
_entity_poly.pdbx_seq_one_letter_code
_entity_poly.pdbx_strand_id
1 'polypeptide(L)' 'MQLNYEFDRQLELERADAIEEGENKMLFTLVAKGKLDIDTAAEEAGVSVVEFEKLMSEAGYKVPETV' A
#
# COMPACT_ATOMS: atom_id res chain seq x y z
N MET A 1 -12.98 -21.44 26.11
CA MET A 1 -12.74 -20.01 25.87
C MET A 1 -11.62 -19.81 24.83
N GLN A 2 -11.67 -20.48 23.68
CA GLN A 2 -10.67 -20.32 22.59
C GLN A 2 -11.23 -19.56 21.38
N LEU A 3 -12.55 -19.59 21.18
CA LEU A 3 -13.21 -18.99 20.01
C LEU A 3 -13.10 -17.45 19.97
N ASN A 4 -13.11 -16.80 21.13
CA ASN A 4 -13.04 -15.32 21.20
C ASN A 4 -11.65 -14.79 20.82
N TYR A 5 -10.58 -15.55 21.08
CA TYR A 5 -9.21 -15.10 20.86
C TYR A 5 -8.78 -15.18 19.38
N GLU A 6 -9.21 -16.23 18.67
CA GLU A 6 -8.98 -16.36 17.22
C GLU A 6 -9.80 -15.32 16.44
N PHE A 7 -11.04 -15.04 16.88
CA PHE A 7 -11.88 -14.00 16.25
C PHE A 7 -11.29 -12.59 16.45
N ASP A 8 -10.84 -12.26 17.65
CA ASP A 8 -10.18 -10.98 17.92
C ASP A 8 -8.88 -10.82 17.11
N ARG A 9 -8.07 -11.90 16.98
CA ARG A 9 -6.86 -11.89 16.15
C ARG A 9 -7.19 -11.69 14.67
N GLN A 10 -8.23 -12.32 14.16
CA GLN A 10 -8.64 -12.15 12.75
C GLN A 10 -9.11 -10.72 12.47
N LEU A 11 -9.87 -10.12 13.40
CA LEU A 11 -10.30 -8.72 13.30
C LEU A 11 -9.13 -7.73 13.35
N GLU A 12 -8.09 -8.02 14.13
CA GLU A 12 -6.86 -7.20 14.15
C GLU A 12 -6.09 -7.31 12.83
N LEU A 13 -5.99 -8.51 12.24
CA LEU A 13 -5.36 -8.71 10.93
C LEU A 13 -6.13 -7.98 9.82
N GLU A 14 -7.46 -8.12 9.76
CA GLU A 14 -8.30 -7.41 8.79
C GLU A 14 -8.19 -5.88 8.92
N ARG A 15 -8.00 -5.38 10.15
CA ARG A 15 -7.74 -3.96 10.39
C ARG A 15 -6.35 -3.54 9.93
N ALA A 16 -5.33 -4.35 10.17
CA ALA A 16 -3.97 -4.07 9.70
C ALA A 16 -3.93 -4.01 8.17
N ASP A 17 -4.52 -5.00 7.51
CA ASP A 17 -4.62 -5.06 6.05
C ASP A 17 -5.37 -3.84 5.48
N ALA A 18 -6.47 -3.42 6.11
CA ALA A 18 -7.23 -2.25 5.69
C ALA A 18 -6.49 -0.91 5.90
N ILE A 19 -5.66 -0.81 6.93
CA ILE A 19 -4.80 0.36 7.16
C ILE A 19 -3.71 0.41 6.10
N GLU A 20 -3.02 -0.71 5.87
CA GLU A 20 -1.97 -0.83 4.86
C GLU A 20 -2.49 -0.51 3.44
N GLU A 21 -3.68 -1.02 3.09
CA GLU A 21 -4.33 -0.69 1.82
C GLU A 21 -4.67 0.82 1.71
N GLY A 22 -5.09 1.43 2.82
CA GLY A 22 -5.36 2.87 2.90
C GLY A 22 -4.11 3.74 2.73
N GLU A 23 -3.02 3.36 3.39
CA GLU A 23 -1.71 4.02 3.30
C GLU A 23 -1.14 3.92 1.88
N ASN A 24 -1.15 2.72 1.30
CA ASN A 24 -0.73 2.48 -0.08
C ASN A 24 -1.53 3.32 -1.09
N LYS A 25 -2.85 3.44 -0.91
CA LYS A 25 -3.68 4.30 -1.76
C LYS A 25 -3.32 5.78 -1.69
N MET A 26 -2.92 6.26 -0.50
CA MET A 26 -2.43 7.63 -0.33
C MET A 26 -1.10 7.82 -1.06
N LEU A 27 -0.15 6.89 -0.91
CA LEU A 27 1.14 6.91 -1.60
C LEU A 27 0.96 6.89 -3.12
N PHE A 28 0.13 5.99 -3.66
CA PHE A 28 -0.20 5.92 -5.09
C PHE A 28 -0.75 7.26 -5.60
N THR A 29 -1.64 7.89 -4.84
CA THR A 29 -2.23 9.17 -5.20
C THR A 29 -1.21 10.31 -5.22
N LEU A 30 -0.24 10.31 -4.30
CA LEU A 30 0.82 11.32 -4.24
C LEU A 30 1.79 11.15 -5.41
N VAL A 31 2.20 9.92 -5.71
CA VAL A 31 3.07 9.58 -6.84
C VAL A 31 2.41 9.91 -8.17
N ALA A 32 1.16 9.49 -8.38
CA ALA A 32 0.41 9.78 -9.61
C ALA A 32 0.19 11.29 -9.85
N LYS A 33 0.20 12.10 -8.78
CA LYS A 33 0.11 13.56 -8.86
C LYS A 33 1.48 14.25 -8.99
N GLY A 34 2.58 13.48 -9.04
CA GLY A 34 3.95 14.00 -9.09
C GLY A 34 4.34 14.76 -7.81
N LYS A 35 3.68 14.48 -6.69
CA LYS A 35 3.95 15.14 -5.39
C LYS A 35 4.93 14.37 -4.52
N LEU A 36 5.12 13.09 -4.79
CA LEU A 36 6.06 12.20 -4.12
C LEU A 36 6.81 11.43 -5.21
N ASP A 37 8.11 11.28 -5.01
CA ASP A 37 8.94 10.46 -5.90
C ASP A 37 8.62 8.97 -5.68
N ILE A 38 8.72 8.17 -6.75
CA ILE A 38 8.37 6.76 -6.69
C ILE A 38 9.37 5.97 -5.81
N ASP A 39 10.63 6.38 -5.76
CA ASP A 39 11.65 5.77 -4.91
C ASP A 39 11.28 5.96 -3.43
N THR A 40 10.90 7.18 -3.05
CA THR A 40 10.45 7.48 -1.67
C THR A 40 9.17 6.74 -1.32
N ALA A 41 8.20 6.67 -2.24
CA ALA A 41 6.94 5.98 -1.99
C ALA A 41 7.14 4.47 -1.80
N ALA A 42 8.05 3.86 -2.56
CA ALA A 42 8.39 2.46 -2.41
C ALA A 42 9.09 2.19 -1.07
N GLU A 43 10.01 3.07 -0.65
CA GLU A 43 10.67 2.98 0.66
C GLU A 43 9.66 3.07 1.82
N GLU A 44 8.73 4.03 1.78
CA GLU A 44 7.67 4.20 2.79
C GLU A 44 6.71 3.00 2.82
N ALA A 45 6.41 2.41 1.66
CA ALA A 45 5.63 1.18 1.57
C ALA A 45 6.42 -0.10 1.91
N GLY A 46 7.73 0.00 2.18
CA GLY A 46 8.57 -1.13 2.52
C GLY A 46 8.77 -2.15 1.40
N VAL A 47 8.58 -1.73 0.13
CA VAL A 47 8.68 -2.59 -1.07
C VAL A 47 9.74 -2.06 -2.04
N SER A 48 10.07 -2.85 -3.06
CA SER A 48 10.91 -2.36 -4.16
C SER A 48 10.13 -1.42 -5.08
N VAL A 49 10.83 -0.54 -5.80
CA VAL A 49 10.21 0.38 -6.79
C VAL A 49 9.37 -0.37 -7.81
N VAL A 50 9.91 -1.46 -8.36
CA VAL A 50 9.21 -2.28 -9.37
C VAL A 50 7.95 -2.92 -8.80
N GLU A 51 7.97 -3.32 -7.53
CA GLU A 51 6.81 -3.88 -6.85
C GLU A 51 5.76 -2.81 -6.57
N PHE A 52 6.19 -1.61 -6.17
CA PHE A 52 5.32 -0.45 -6.01
C PHE A 52 4.64 -0.04 -7.32
N GLU A 53 5.37 -0.01 -8.44
CA GLU A 53 4.82 0.25 -9.79
C GLU A 53 3.75 -0.76 -10.18
N LYS A 54 3.99 -2.04 -9.87
CA LYS A 54 3.04 -3.12 -10.12
C LYS A 54 1.78 -2.94 -9.28
N LEU A 55 1.92 -2.67 -7.97
CA LEU A 55 0.77 -2.41 -7.09
C LEU A 55 -0.04 -1.19 -7.54
N MET A 56 0.62 -0.11 -7.95
CA MET A 56 -0.04 1.05 -8.56
C MET A 56 -0.86 0.65 -9.79
N SER A 57 -0.26 -0.14 -10.68
CA SER A 57 -0.91 -0.61 -11.91
C SER A 57 -2.11 -1.51 -11.61
N GLU A 58 -1.99 -2.44 -10.66
CA GLU A 58 -3.07 -3.32 -10.21
C GLU A 58 -4.22 -2.54 -9.56
N ALA A 59 -3.90 -1.46 -8.84
CA ALA A 59 -4.86 -0.52 -8.27
C ALA A 59 -5.44 0.48 -9.30
N GLY A 60 -5.01 0.43 -10.57
CA GLY A 60 -5.51 1.29 -11.65
C GLY A 60 -4.92 2.71 -11.67
N TYR A 61 -3.83 2.96 -10.95
CA TYR A 61 -3.11 4.23 -10.98
C TYR A 61 -2.12 4.27 -12.15
N LYS A 62 -1.94 5.46 -12.74
CA LYS A 62 -0.91 5.65 -13.76
C LYS A 62 0.46 5.67 -13.09
N VAL A 63 1.35 4.77 -13.51
CA VAL A 63 2.76 4.79 -13.14
C VAL A 63 3.45 5.97 -13.85
N PRO A 64 4.20 6.82 -13.14
CA PRO A 64 5.01 7.86 -13.78
C PRO A 64 6.08 7.22 -14.67
N GLU A 65 6.36 7.80 -15.84
CA GLU A 65 7.53 7.40 -16.61
C GLU A 65 8.78 7.89 -15.86
N THR A 66 9.60 6.95 -15.40
CA THR A 66 10.93 7.25 -14.84
C THR A 66 11.77 7.90 -15.94
N VAL A 67 12.07 9.19 -15.76
CA VAL A 67 12.84 10.02 -16.69
C VAL A 67 14.33 9.78 -16.59
#